data_AF-A0A321LC49-F1
#
_entry.id   AF-A0A321LC49-F1
#
_cell.length_a   1.000
_cell.length_b   1.000
_cell.length_c   1.000
_cell.angle_alpha   90.00
_cell.angle_beta   90.00
_cell.angle_gamma   90.00
#
_symmetry.space_group_name_H-M   'P 1'
#
loop_
_entity.id
_entity.type
_entity.pdbx_description
1 polymer ?
#
loop_
_entity_poly.entity_id
_entity_poly.type
_entity_poly.pdbx_seq_one_letter_code
_entity_poly.pdbx_strand_id
1 'polypeptide(L)'
;MQADYSVELGPDDPALEWPWSAEDGSTRYFNIKQHPDLVLNIREAREHPELSEFLSRINAPAFPLETAKCDTWFSQELFPEEEVFGASCKFVSYVDLFFSAADLRLSLEKHESFVQKICKLLERAPEMSAGAEFVVRRCYYHHEDGRPDDSTSGYSITAYVSGYGDTEEEALQRWVIALKLLQNALVQISLQ
;
A
#
# COMPACT_ATOMS: atom_id res chain seq x y z
N MET A 1 -0.46 -16.98 -3.22
CA MET A 1 -1.07 -15.69 -3.59
C MET A 1 -0.34 -15.15 -4.80
N GLN A 2 -1.02 -14.65 -5.83
CA GLN A 2 -0.32 -14.05 -6.98
C GLN A 2 0.25 -12.69 -6.58
N ALA A 3 1.44 -12.35 -7.05
CA ALA A 3 2.05 -11.06 -6.77
C ALA A 3 2.84 -10.57 -7.99
N ASP A 4 2.67 -9.30 -8.35
CA ASP A 4 3.43 -8.67 -9.43
C ASP A 4 3.74 -7.20 -9.10
N TYR A 5 4.61 -6.57 -9.87
CA TYR A 5 4.92 -5.16 -9.72
C TYR A 5 5.14 -4.45 -11.05
N SER A 6 4.89 -3.15 -11.05
CA SER A 6 5.14 -2.25 -12.17
C SER A 6 5.89 -0.99 -11.71
N VAL A 7 6.43 -0.24 -12.68
CA VAL A 7 7.09 1.04 -12.44
C VAL A 7 6.44 2.08 -13.36
N GLU A 8 5.72 3.03 -12.75
CA GLU A 8 4.92 4.06 -13.43
C GLU A 8 5.51 5.43 -13.11
N LEU A 9 6.36 5.94 -14.01
CA LEU A 9 7.14 7.18 -13.84
C LEU A 9 7.06 8.11 -15.06
N GLY A 10 6.08 7.91 -15.93
CA GLY A 10 5.74 8.80 -17.02
C GLY A 10 5.50 10.23 -16.54
N PRO A 11 5.53 11.22 -17.46
CA PRO A 11 5.27 12.61 -17.13
C PRO A 11 3.82 12.83 -16.64
N ASP A 12 2.88 12.04 -17.16
CA ASP A 12 1.45 12.11 -16.85
C ASP A 12 0.99 11.00 -15.88
N ASP A 13 1.90 10.14 -15.44
CA ASP A 13 1.58 9.09 -14.47
C ASP A 13 1.27 9.72 -13.10
N PRO A 14 0.28 9.18 -12.35
CA PRO A 14 -0.07 9.69 -11.03
C PRO A 14 1.14 9.72 -10.08
N ALA A 15 1.29 10.83 -9.36
CA ALA A 15 2.31 11.00 -8.33
C ALA A 15 1.66 11.13 -6.94
N LEU A 16 2.34 10.60 -5.93
CA LEU A 16 1.96 10.82 -4.53
C LEU A 16 2.50 12.18 -4.06
N GLU A 17 1.71 12.89 -3.27
CA GLU A 17 2.15 14.07 -2.53
C GLU A 17 2.27 13.71 -1.05
N TRP A 18 3.31 14.20 -0.37
CA TRP A 18 3.54 13.93 1.05
C TRP A 18 4.12 15.16 1.77
N PRO A 19 3.54 15.60 2.89
CA PRO A 19 2.22 15.23 3.39
C PRO A 19 1.12 15.77 2.45
N TRP A 20 0.11 14.96 2.14
CA TRP A 20 -1.02 15.38 1.32
C TRP A 20 -2.21 15.83 2.17
N SER A 21 -2.97 16.80 1.67
CA SER A 21 -4.30 17.15 2.17
C SER A 21 -5.22 17.55 1.02
N ALA A 22 -6.49 17.18 1.12
CA ALA A 22 -7.53 17.70 0.25
C ALA A 22 -7.69 19.22 0.46
N GLU A 23 -7.99 19.95 -0.62
CA GLU A 23 -8.17 21.41 -0.57
C GLU A 23 -9.30 21.84 0.39
N ASP A 24 -10.35 21.02 0.49
CA ASP A 24 -11.49 21.24 1.39
C ASP A 24 -11.21 20.81 2.85
N GLY A 25 -10.03 20.25 3.12
CA GLY A 25 -9.62 19.75 4.43
C GLY A 25 -10.35 18.48 4.89
N SER A 26 -11.18 17.86 4.03
CA SER A 26 -11.95 16.65 4.37
C SER A 26 -11.06 15.46 4.70
N THR A 27 -9.93 15.36 3.98
CA THR A 27 -8.97 14.26 4.11
C THR A 27 -7.56 14.83 4.17
N ARG A 28 -6.72 14.27 5.05
CA ARG A 28 -5.33 14.68 5.19
C ARG A 28 -4.46 13.52 5.63
N TYR A 29 -3.16 13.68 5.43
CA TYR A 29 -2.15 12.80 5.98
C TYR A 29 -2.17 12.83 7.51
N PHE A 30 -2.07 11.64 8.11
CA PHE A 30 -1.85 11.45 9.54
C PHE A 30 -0.49 10.79 9.75
N ASN A 31 0.41 11.44 10.50
CA ASN A 31 1.69 10.85 10.86
C ASN A 31 1.52 9.82 11.98
N ILE A 32 0.98 8.64 11.62
CA ILE A 32 0.71 7.55 12.56
C ILE A 32 1.99 6.86 13.05
N LYS A 33 3.15 7.11 12.43
CA LYS A 33 4.44 6.63 12.96
C LYS A 33 4.85 7.40 14.20
N GLN A 34 4.68 8.73 14.21
CA GLN A 34 4.97 9.58 15.36
C GLN A 34 3.82 9.62 16.38
N HIS A 35 2.58 9.48 15.90
CA HIS A 35 1.37 9.55 16.73
C HIS A 35 0.43 8.36 16.42
N PRO A 36 0.70 7.16 16.97
CA PRO A 36 -0.03 5.94 16.63
C PRO A 36 -1.55 6.02 16.83
N ASP A 37 -2.01 6.76 17.84
CA ASP A 37 -3.45 6.94 18.11
C ASP A 37 -4.21 7.61 16.96
N LEU A 38 -3.50 8.30 16.05
CA LEU A 38 -4.13 8.93 14.88
C LEU A 38 -4.70 7.91 13.90
N VAL A 39 -4.34 6.61 13.98
CA VAL A 39 -4.95 5.56 13.16
C VAL A 39 -6.47 5.50 13.33
N LEU A 40 -6.98 5.88 14.52
CA LEU A 40 -8.40 5.94 14.81
C LEU A 40 -9.13 7.04 14.03
N ASN A 41 -8.42 7.98 13.41
CA ASN A 41 -9.00 9.01 12.55
C ASN A 41 -9.11 8.57 11.08
N ILE A 42 -8.54 7.42 10.72
CA ILE A 42 -8.63 6.84 9.38
C ILE A 42 -9.92 6.04 9.30
N ARG A 43 -10.80 6.36 8.35
CA ARG A 43 -12.13 5.74 8.23
C ARG A 43 -12.01 4.25 7.91
N GLU A 44 -11.19 3.93 6.92
CA GLU A 44 -10.97 2.57 6.42
C GLU A 44 -10.39 1.67 7.52
N ALA A 45 -9.49 2.20 8.35
CA ALA A 45 -8.95 1.49 9.51
C ALA A 45 -10.01 1.22 10.60
N ARG A 46 -10.98 2.13 10.78
CA ARG A 46 -12.11 1.91 11.71
C ARG A 46 -13.11 0.89 11.18
N GLU A 47 -13.35 0.90 9.87
CA GLU A 47 -14.27 -0.03 9.19
C GLU A 47 -13.66 -1.43 9.06
N HIS A 48 -12.34 -1.53 8.92
CA HIS A 48 -11.60 -2.78 8.72
C HIS A 48 -10.44 -2.93 9.74
N PRO A 49 -10.65 -3.64 10.86
CA PRO A 49 -9.65 -3.81 11.92
C PRO A 49 -8.32 -4.41 11.43
N GLU A 50 -8.35 -5.29 10.45
CA GLU A 50 -7.15 -5.90 9.86
C GLU A 50 -6.28 -4.89 9.10
N LEU A 51 -6.91 -3.88 8.48
CA LEU A 51 -6.19 -2.75 7.90
C LEU A 51 -5.61 -1.85 9.00
N SER A 52 -6.34 -1.61 10.08
CA SER A 52 -5.82 -0.88 11.24
C SER A 52 -4.58 -1.56 11.85
N GLU A 53 -4.61 -2.89 12.01
CA GLU A 53 -3.47 -3.68 12.46
C GLU A 53 -2.29 -3.54 11.49
N PHE A 54 -2.54 -3.68 10.18
CA PHE A 54 -1.54 -3.49 9.14
C PHE A 54 -0.87 -2.12 9.21
N LEU A 55 -1.66 -1.05 9.19
CA LEU A 55 -1.16 0.32 9.25
C LEU A 55 -0.35 0.55 10.53
N SER A 56 -0.84 0.08 11.67
CA SER A 56 -0.15 0.20 12.96
C SER A 56 1.19 -0.55 12.98
N ARG A 57 1.24 -1.75 12.37
CA ARG A 57 2.46 -2.56 12.31
C ARG A 57 3.52 -1.93 11.41
N ILE A 58 3.13 -1.48 10.23
CA ILE A 58 4.04 -0.86 9.24
C ILE A 58 4.54 0.50 9.74
N ASN A 59 3.72 1.25 10.49
CA ASN A 59 4.14 2.51 11.09
C ASN A 59 4.72 2.36 12.50
N ALA A 60 5.11 1.16 12.94
CA ALA A 60 5.81 1.03 14.21
C ALA A 60 7.12 1.86 14.20
N PRO A 61 7.54 2.47 15.32
CA PRO A 61 8.68 3.40 15.34
C PRO A 61 9.98 2.85 14.75
N ALA A 62 10.25 1.56 14.94
CA ALA A 62 11.45 0.89 14.44
C ALA A 62 11.30 0.27 13.04
N PHE A 63 10.11 0.30 12.44
CA PHE A 63 9.89 -0.28 11.11
C PHE A 63 10.45 0.66 10.03
N PRO A 64 11.06 0.16 8.94
CA PRO A 64 11.73 1.02 7.96
C PRO A 64 10.79 1.70 6.95
N LEU A 65 9.48 1.43 7.06
CA LEU A 65 8.45 2.01 6.19
C LEU A 65 7.49 2.90 6.97
N GLU A 66 6.73 3.67 6.22
CA GLU A 66 5.59 4.49 6.62
C GLU A 66 4.48 4.36 5.59
N THR A 67 3.26 4.76 5.98
CA THR A 67 2.10 4.77 5.07
C THR A 67 1.57 6.19 4.87
N ALA A 68 1.08 6.54 3.68
CA ALA A 68 0.55 7.88 3.37
C ALA A 68 -0.97 7.92 3.19
N LYS A 69 -1.51 7.07 2.31
CA LYS A 69 -2.93 6.98 1.96
C LYS A 69 -3.35 5.52 1.93
N CYS A 70 -4.64 5.28 2.10
CA CYS A 70 -5.24 3.97 1.88
C CYS A 70 -6.71 4.13 1.50
N ASP A 71 -7.24 3.13 0.82
CA ASP A 71 -8.67 2.97 0.57
C ASP A 71 -9.06 1.50 0.57
N THR A 72 -10.34 1.20 0.74
CA THR A 72 -10.94 -0.13 0.66
C THR A 72 -12.27 -0.09 -0.09
N TRP A 73 -12.49 -1.04 -0.99
CA TRP A 73 -13.75 -1.13 -1.72
C TRP A 73 -14.08 -2.56 -2.16
N PHE A 74 -15.37 -2.82 -2.30
CA PHE A 74 -15.91 -4.01 -2.95
C PHE A 74 -16.16 -3.73 -4.42
N SER A 75 -15.93 -4.72 -5.29
CA SER A 75 -16.27 -4.62 -6.71
C SER A 75 -16.70 -5.97 -7.30
N GLN A 76 -17.63 -5.92 -8.25
CA GLN A 76 -17.97 -7.03 -9.13
C GLN A 76 -17.25 -6.95 -10.48
N GLU A 77 -16.49 -5.87 -10.71
CA GLU A 77 -15.67 -5.70 -11.90
C GLU A 77 -14.38 -6.48 -11.74
N LEU A 78 -14.16 -7.45 -12.65
CA LEU A 78 -12.94 -8.23 -12.75
C LEU A 78 -12.26 -7.92 -14.09
N PHE A 79 -10.96 -7.65 -14.04
CA PHE A 79 -10.13 -7.48 -15.22
C PHE A 79 -9.77 -8.84 -15.83
N PRO A 80 -9.43 -8.89 -17.14
CA PRO A 80 -9.07 -10.14 -17.80
C PRO A 80 -7.97 -10.95 -17.09
N GLU A 81 -7.00 -10.27 -16.48
CA GLU A 81 -5.91 -10.87 -15.73
C GLU A 81 -6.40 -11.55 -14.43
N GLU A 82 -7.55 -11.10 -13.90
CA GLU A 82 -8.15 -11.60 -12.66
C GLU A 82 -9.14 -12.76 -12.93
N GLU A 83 -9.55 -12.99 -14.17
CA GLU A 83 -10.46 -14.10 -14.54
C GLU A 83 -9.88 -15.48 -14.17
N VAL A 84 -8.56 -15.59 -14.07
CA VAL A 84 -7.85 -16.80 -13.64
C VAL A 84 -8.30 -17.31 -12.27
N PHE A 85 -8.82 -16.44 -11.40
CA PHE A 85 -9.31 -16.81 -10.08
C PHE A 85 -10.69 -17.46 -10.10
N GLY A 86 -11.41 -17.43 -11.23
CA GLY A 86 -12.73 -18.03 -11.39
C GLY A 86 -13.78 -17.48 -10.42
N ALA A 87 -13.63 -16.23 -9.98
CA ALA A 87 -14.47 -15.58 -8.99
C ALA A 87 -15.54 -14.70 -9.64
N SER A 88 -16.53 -14.27 -8.86
CA SER A 88 -17.61 -13.38 -9.30
C SER A 88 -17.44 -11.93 -8.80
N CYS A 89 -16.59 -11.72 -7.78
CA CYS A 89 -16.32 -10.42 -7.19
C CYS A 89 -14.97 -10.37 -6.48
N LYS A 90 -14.59 -9.17 -6.04
CA LYS A 90 -13.38 -8.91 -5.27
C LYS A 90 -13.59 -7.86 -4.18
N PHE A 91 -12.82 -7.99 -3.11
CA PHE A 91 -12.63 -6.97 -2.09
C PHE A 91 -11.17 -6.51 -2.18
N VAL A 92 -10.98 -5.20 -2.28
CA VAL A 92 -9.69 -4.60 -2.60
C VAL A 92 -9.34 -3.53 -1.59
N SER A 93 -8.05 -3.38 -1.33
CA SER A 93 -7.48 -2.20 -0.70
C SER A 93 -6.27 -1.71 -1.46
N TYR A 94 -5.93 -0.43 -1.33
CA TYR A 94 -4.57 0.02 -1.57
C TYR A 94 -3.99 0.69 -0.33
N VAL A 95 -2.65 0.64 -0.20
CA VAL A 95 -1.89 1.41 0.78
C VAL A 95 -0.65 1.98 0.11
N ASP A 96 -0.46 3.29 0.21
CA ASP A 96 0.79 3.94 -0.20
C ASP A 96 1.86 3.78 0.86
N LEU A 97 3.01 3.21 0.47
CA LEU A 97 4.17 2.93 1.30
C LEU A 97 5.35 3.79 0.86
N PHE A 98 6.16 4.23 1.81
CA PHE A 98 7.45 4.87 1.53
C PHE A 98 8.47 4.55 2.62
N PHE A 99 9.76 4.64 2.29
CA PHE A 99 10.83 4.43 3.26
C PHE A 99 10.89 5.57 4.28
N SER A 100 11.14 5.26 5.55
CA SER A 100 11.35 6.30 6.56
C SER A 100 12.66 7.06 6.37
N ALA A 101 13.71 6.39 5.89
CA ALA A 101 15.00 7.01 5.65
C ALA A 101 14.99 7.86 4.36
N ALA A 102 15.36 9.14 4.47
CA ALA A 102 15.24 10.10 3.38
C ALA A 102 16.08 9.76 2.15
N ASP A 103 17.27 9.18 2.33
CA ASP A 103 18.13 8.73 1.24
C ASP A 103 17.51 7.57 0.45
N LEU A 104 16.80 6.66 1.13
CA LEU A 104 16.11 5.54 0.47
C LEU A 104 14.91 6.02 -0.36
N ARG A 105 14.20 7.07 0.07
CA ARG A 105 13.07 7.69 -0.67
C ARG A 105 13.49 8.15 -2.07
N LEU A 106 14.76 8.46 -2.29
CA LEU A 106 15.28 9.00 -3.55
C LEU A 106 15.90 7.93 -4.46
N SER A 107 15.92 6.67 -4.05
CA SER A 107 16.57 5.60 -4.81
C SER A 107 15.56 4.68 -5.50
N LEU A 108 15.39 4.84 -6.81
CA LEU A 108 14.53 3.95 -7.61
C LEU A 108 14.98 2.49 -7.51
N GLU A 109 16.29 2.24 -7.60
CA GLU A 109 16.87 0.90 -7.47
C GLU A 109 16.47 0.21 -6.16
N LYS A 110 16.43 0.96 -5.04
CA LYS A 110 15.98 0.42 -3.76
C LYS A 110 14.49 0.10 -3.75
N HIS A 111 13.65 0.93 -4.36
CA HIS A 111 12.22 0.66 -4.48
C HIS A 111 11.96 -0.58 -5.34
N GLU A 112 12.57 -0.67 -6.53
CA GLU A 112 12.46 -1.83 -7.42
C GLU A 112 12.96 -3.12 -6.75
N SER A 113 14.15 -3.09 -6.15
CA SER A 113 14.69 -4.24 -5.43
C SER A 113 13.79 -4.68 -4.28
N PHE A 114 13.17 -3.71 -3.59
CA PHE A 114 12.26 -3.98 -2.48
C PHE A 114 10.96 -4.66 -2.95
N VAL A 115 10.28 -4.13 -3.98
CA VAL A 115 9.06 -4.75 -4.51
C VAL A 115 9.33 -6.12 -5.13
N GLN A 116 10.46 -6.30 -5.83
CA GLN A 116 10.89 -7.61 -6.34
C GLN A 116 11.06 -8.65 -5.23
N LYS A 117 11.63 -8.25 -4.08
CA LYS A 117 11.79 -9.14 -2.92
C LYS A 117 10.43 -9.49 -2.31
N ILE A 118 9.52 -8.53 -2.22
CA ILE A 118 8.16 -8.77 -1.71
C ILE A 118 7.43 -9.77 -2.61
N CYS A 119 7.39 -9.54 -3.92
CA CYS A 119 6.73 -10.46 -4.86
C CYS A 119 7.27 -11.89 -4.72
N LYS A 120 8.61 -12.05 -4.74
CA LYS A 120 9.25 -13.37 -4.56
C LYS A 120 8.92 -14.08 -3.25
N LEU A 121 8.61 -13.34 -2.17
CA LEU A 121 8.17 -13.95 -0.91
C LEU A 121 6.69 -14.33 -0.97
N LEU A 122 5.85 -13.48 -1.54
CA LEU A 122 4.41 -13.72 -1.63
C LEU A 122 4.05 -14.85 -2.59
N GLU A 123 4.82 -15.04 -3.66
CA GLU A 123 4.73 -16.18 -4.56
C GLU A 123 4.97 -17.54 -3.87
N ARG A 124 5.67 -17.55 -2.73
CA ARG A 124 5.91 -18.77 -1.93
C ARG A 124 4.75 -19.08 -0.98
N ALA A 125 3.83 -18.14 -0.77
CA ALA A 125 2.63 -18.39 0.02
C ALA A 125 1.74 -19.41 -0.70
N PRO A 126 0.95 -20.21 0.04
CA PRO A 126 0.02 -21.16 -0.57
C PRO A 126 -0.84 -20.53 -1.66
N GLU A 127 -1.19 -21.34 -2.66
CA GLU A 127 -2.13 -20.95 -3.69
C GLU A 127 -3.47 -20.59 -3.04
N MET A 128 -3.99 -19.42 -3.39
CA MET A 128 -5.24 -18.88 -2.88
C MET A 128 -5.77 -17.86 -3.87
N SER A 129 -7.09 -17.65 -3.88
CA SER A 129 -7.77 -16.64 -4.70
C SER A 129 -7.57 -15.24 -4.12
N ALA A 130 -6.33 -14.75 -4.18
CA ALA A 130 -5.93 -13.41 -3.82
C ALA A 130 -4.71 -12.95 -4.65
N GLY A 131 -4.60 -11.64 -4.80
CA GLY A 131 -3.54 -10.97 -5.55
C GLY A 131 -2.95 -9.80 -4.76
N ALA A 132 -1.68 -9.50 -5.01
CA ALA A 132 -1.04 -8.27 -4.57
C ALA A 132 -0.29 -7.62 -5.74
N GLU A 133 -0.50 -6.34 -5.98
CA GLU A 133 0.18 -5.60 -7.04
C GLU A 133 0.90 -4.40 -6.42
N PHE A 134 2.16 -4.19 -6.81
CA PHE A 134 2.96 -3.08 -6.32
C PHE A 134 3.32 -2.14 -7.45
N VAL A 135 2.94 -0.88 -7.32
CA VAL A 135 3.29 0.13 -8.30
C VAL A 135 4.31 1.08 -7.71
N VAL A 136 5.53 1.11 -8.27
CA VAL A 136 6.51 2.13 -7.91
C VAL A 136 6.15 3.43 -8.64
N ARG A 137 5.86 4.48 -7.88
CA ARG A 137 5.38 5.77 -8.38
C ARG A 137 6.25 6.93 -7.93
N ARG A 138 6.19 8.04 -8.66
CA ARG A 138 6.80 9.30 -8.25
C ARG A 138 6.13 9.79 -6.95
N CYS A 139 6.92 10.34 -6.04
CA CYS A 139 6.43 11.00 -4.84
C CYS A 139 7.10 12.36 -4.66
N TYR A 140 6.30 13.40 -4.41
CA TYR A 140 6.75 14.73 -4.06
C TYR A 140 6.71 14.90 -2.54
N TYR A 141 7.89 14.99 -1.94
CA TYR A 141 8.06 15.22 -0.50
C TYR A 141 8.17 16.72 -0.24
N HIS A 142 7.09 17.32 0.22
CA HIS A 142 6.97 18.74 0.55
C HIS A 142 7.63 19.04 1.89
N HIS A 143 8.37 20.15 1.97
CA HIS A 143 8.92 20.65 3.25
C HIS A 143 7.85 21.47 3.99
N GLU A 144 7.84 21.40 5.32
CA GLU A 144 6.82 22.04 6.18
C GLU A 144 6.67 23.56 5.96
N ASP A 145 7.75 24.24 5.54
CA ASP A 145 7.78 25.69 5.30
C ASP A 145 7.91 26.09 3.80
N GLY A 146 7.93 25.10 2.90
CA GLY A 146 8.24 25.29 1.48
C GLY A 146 7.02 25.66 0.63
N ARG A 147 7.24 26.47 -0.42
CA ARG A 147 6.27 26.58 -1.51
C ARG A 147 6.20 25.24 -2.27
N PRO A 148 5.13 24.90 -3.01
CA PRO A 148 5.00 23.62 -3.74
C PRO A 148 6.21 23.30 -4.66
N ASP A 149 6.86 24.33 -5.16
CA ASP A 149 8.08 24.32 -5.98
C ASP A 149 9.36 23.93 -5.22
N ASP A 150 9.32 23.78 -3.89
CA ASP A 150 10.45 23.38 -3.04
C ASP A 150 10.42 21.87 -2.68
N SER A 151 9.58 21.09 -3.37
CA SER A 151 9.40 19.67 -3.07
C SER A 151 10.60 18.82 -3.51
N THR A 152 10.99 17.85 -2.69
CA THR A 152 11.96 16.84 -3.10
C THR A 152 11.26 15.72 -3.86
N SER A 153 11.65 15.50 -5.11
CA SER A 153 11.13 14.38 -5.92
C SER A 153 11.84 13.08 -5.56
N GLY A 154 11.05 12.06 -5.24
CA GLY A 154 11.51 10.70 -4.95
C GLY A 154 10.46 9.69 -5.39
N TYR A 155 10.36 8.58 -4.66
CA TYR A 155 9.52 7.46 -5.02
C TYR A 155 8.68 6.99 -3.83
N SER A 156 7.58 6.31 -4.14
CA SER A 156 6.71 5.60 -3.22
C SER A 156 6.23 4.30 -3.87
N ILE A 157 5.55 3.45 -3.11
CA ILE A 157 4.99 2.20 -3.59
C ILE A 157 3.51 2.20 -3.24
N THR A 158 2.63 2.13 -4.23
CA THR A 158 1.22 1.82 -3.98
C THR A 158 1.06 0.32 -3.99
N ALA A 159 0.69 -0.27 -2.85
CA ALA A 159 0.42 -1.69 -2.72
C ALA A 159 -1.09 -1.95 -2.79
N TYR A 160 -1.54 -2.55 -3.87
CA TYR A 160 -2.89 -3.08 -4.02
C TYR A 160 -2.95 -4.51 -3.49
N VAL A 161 -4.01 -4.83 -2.75
CA VAL A 161 -4.27 -6.17 -2.22
C VAL A 161 -5.72 -6.51 -2.52
N SER A 162 -5.94 -7.65 -3.16
CA SER A 162 -7.25 -8.12 -3.59
C SER A 162 -7.53 -9.52 -3.06
N GLY A 163 -8.70 -9.72 -2.48
CA GLY A 163 -9.29 -11.05 -2.25
C GLY A 163 -10.44 -11.28 -3.22
N TYR A 164 -10.48 -12.43 -3.87
CA TYR A 164 -11.49 -12.75 -4.89
C TYR A 164 -12.46 -13.78 -4.34
N GLY A 165 -13.76 -13.71 -4.62
CA GLY A 165 -14.77 -14.65 -4.11
C GLY A 165 -16.02 -14.74 -4.98
N ASP A 166 -16.92 -15.67 -4.66
CA ASP A 166 -18.25 -15.70 -5.28
C ASP A 166 -19.27 -14.85 -4.50
N THR A 167 -18.91 -14.46 -3.29
CA THR A 167 -19.66 -13.52 -2.45
C THR A 167 -18.74 -12.46 -1.88
N GLU A 168 -19.30 -11.31 -1.48
CA GLU A 168 -18.56 -10.25 -0.80
C GLU A 168 -17.88 -10.75 0.49
N GLU A 169 -18.54 -11.62 1.25
CA GLU A 169 -17.97 -12.21 2.47
C GLU A 169 -16.72 -13.06 2.19
N GLU A 170 -16.78 -13.92 1.18
CA GLU A 170 -15.62 -14.74 0.77
C GLU A 170 -14.46 -13.88 0.26
N ALA A 171 -14.76 -12.88 -0.56
CA ALA A 171 -13.78 -11.94 -1.09
C ALA A 171 -13.09 -11.18 0.04
N LEU A 172 -13.86 -10.68 1.02
CA LEU A 172 -13.35 -10.00 2.21
C LEU A 172 -12.47 -10.92 3.06
N GLN A 173 -12.89 -12.17 3.30
CA GLN A 173 -12.09 -13.14 4.07
C GLN A 173 -10.74 -13.42 3.39
N ARG A 174 -10.73 -13.58 2.05
CA ARG A 174 -9.50 -13.81 1.29
C ARG A 174 -8.61 -12.56 1.27
N TRP A 175 -9.20 -11.36 1.21
CA TRP A 175 -8.47 -10.10 1.33
C TRP A 175 -7.80 -9.97 2.70
N VAL A 176 -8.48 -10.31 3.79
CA VAL A 176 -7.89 -10.34 5.16
C VAL A 176 -6.67 -11.25 5.22
N ILE A 177 -6.75 -12.45 4.65
CA ILE A 177 -5.62 -13.39 4.61
C ILE A 177 -4.47 -12.81 3.79
N ALA A 178 -4.77 -12.23 2.62
CA ALA A 178 -3.79 -11.61 1.74
C ALA A 178 -3.04 -10.46 2.43
N LEU A 179 -3.76 -9.58 3.14
CA LEU A 179 -3.18 -8.46 3.88
C LEU A 179 -2.24 -8.94 4.99
N LYS A 180 -2.60 -10.01 5.69
CA LYS A 180 -1.73 -10.65 6.71
C LYS A 180 -0.48 -11.28 6.09
N LEU A 181 -0.60 -11.90 4.92
CA LEU A 181 0.56 -12.43 4.18
C LEU A 181 1.50 -11.30 3.75
N LEU A 182 0.95 -10.19 3.24
CA LEU A 182 1.72 -9.00 2.91
C LEU A 182 2.45 -8.43 4.13
N GLN A 183 1.75 -8.24 5.26
CA GLN A 183 2.35 -7.78 6.50
C GLN A 183 3.56 -8.64 6.90
N ASN A 184 3.39 -9.97 6.86
CA ASN A 184 4.45 -10.90 7.22
C ASN A 184 5.64 -10.83 6.26
N ALA A 185 5.40 -10.71 4.95
CA ALA A 185 6.47 -10.55 3.96
C ALA A 185 7.26 -9.25 4.18
N LEU A 186 6.58 -8.13 4.44
CA LEU A 186 7.20 -6.85 4.76
C LEU A 186 8.07 -6.95 6.01
N VAL A 187 7.57 -7.59 7.07
CA VAL A 187 8.35 -7.84 8.30
C VAL A 187 9.58 -8.69 8.00
N GLN A 188 9.47 -9.76 7.22
CA GLN A 188 10.62 -10.61 6.90
C GLN A 188 11.70 -9.88 6.12
N ILE A 189 11.33 -9.00 5.18
CA ILE A 189 12.30 -8.23 4.39
C ILE A 189 12.96 -7.15 5.25
N SER A 190 12.23 -6.53 6.18
CA SER A 190 12.77 -5.51 7.07
C SER A 190 13.83 -6.02 8.06
N LEU A 191 13.92 -7.34 8.26
CA LEU A 191 14.88 -7.98 9.16
C LEU A 191 16.18 -8.41 8.45
N GLN A 192 16.29 -8.21 7.14
CA GLN A 192 17.45 -8.58 6.30
C GLN A 192 18.33 -7.37 5.99
#